data_AF-A0A3S2P807-F1
#
_entry.id   AF-A0A3S2P807-F1
#
_cell.length_a   1.000
_cell.length_b   1.000
_cell.length_c   1.000
_cell.angle_alpha   90.00
_cell.angle_beta   90.00
_cell.angle_gamma   90.00
#
_symmetry.space_group_name_H-M   'P 1'
#
loop_
_entity.id
_entity.type
_entity.pdbx_description
1 polymer ?
#
loop_
_entity_poly.entity_id
_entity_poly.type
_entity_poly.pdbx_seq_one_letter_code
_entity_poly.pdbx_strand_id
1 'polypeptide(L)'
;METNEATEGEVQVQLRTNESKAEQDVSLDSDRDLNLDVDLDRELSRLTIGELKQKAVQTERLVSEFGVGTDPDWESQVGAVFERSAQLADQYDQLMKKQAEQEEAEERHRQHLQRKMEETTQQHQALLEKLDSLRVKLQLNNPKATRKSFLSKKQEMMSEKARAEEERNKSAKELQESDRKLAALADEQMEEQRRWQEELEELRKEMERVRKEAEEAQLEALKEEISAVEKQRDVALTRIEEWLQEVKQYLSILRAEFPEKFPQELVRWEKKEVLVQKNKADLQSRFQELLLKLQQGRELESLPRIDMPSLPQVPMAELRFHQIVQKLLRPQLTPLPNPPVPPSPLRLPLTTTSRGPITLHPPSSRLPPPLGSSSQSVILRLASTPLPSLTP
;
A
#
# COMPACT_ATOMS: atom_id res chain seq x y z
N MET A 1 46.25 -16.79 24.39
CA MET A 1 45.87 -15.39 24.65
C MET A 1 44.52 -15.47 25.33
N GLU A 2 44.53 -15.63 26.66
CA GLU A 2 44.49 -14.50 27.62
C GLU A 2 43.11 -13.82 27.51
N THR A 3 42.11 -14.16 28.33
CA THR A 3 41.90 -14.02 29.80
C THR A 3 40.90 -12.90 30.10
N ASN A 4 40.06 -13.19 31.11
CA ASN A 4 39.24 -12.31 31.96
C ASN A 4 37.78 -12.11 31.51
N GLU A 5 36.80 -12.75 32.17
CA GLU A 5 36.28 -12.49 33.55
C GLU A 5 35.64 -11.11 33.66
N ALA A 6 34.32 -11.10 33.90
CA ALA A 6 33.71 -10.66 35.17
C ALA A 6 33.08 -9.26 34.95
N THR A 7 31.97 -8.83 35.53
CA THR A 7 31.10 -9.31 36.61
C THR A 7 29.89 -8.37 36.65
N GLU A 8 28.82 -8.82 37.30
CA GLU A 8 27.98 -8.03 38.22
C GLU A 8 27.07 -6.91 37.69
N GLY A 9 25.77 -7.15 37.88
CA GLY A 9 25.11 -6.45 38.98
C GLY A 9 24.37 -5.17 38.62
N GLU A 10 23.29 -5.30 37.85
CA GLU A 10 22.32 -4.22 37.70
C GLU A 10 21.45 -4.13 38.97
N VAL A 11 21.91 -3.30 39.92
CA VAL A 11 21.15 -2.89 41.10
C VAL A 11 20.12 -1.86 40.69
N GLN A 12 18.87 -2.29 40.72
CA GLN A 12 17.66 -1.49 40.58
C GLN A 12 17.51 -0.57 41.81
N VAL A 13 17.91 0.71 41.70
CA VAL A 13 17.58 1.73 42.71
C VAL A 13 16.38 2.53 42.22
N GLN A 14 15.21 2.11 42.69
CA GLN A 14 13.96 2.87 42.64
C GLN A 14 14.02 3.99 43.70
N LEU A 15 14.36 5.21 43.28
CA LEU A 15 14.13 6.40 44.09
C LEU A 15 12.74 6.96 43.80
N ARG A 16 11.84 6.65 44.73
CA ARG A 16 10.55 7.31 44.95
C ARG A 16 10.75 8.82 45.07
N THR A 17 10.17 9.55 44.14
CA THR A 17 9.55 10.85 44.43
C THR A 17 8.44 10.63 45.45
N ASN A 18 8.39 11.43 46.51
CA ASN A 18 7.14 11.93 47.06
C ASN A 18 7.38 13.19 47.88
N GLU A 19 6.56 14.16 47.52
CA GLU A 19 6.49 15.56 47.87
C GLU A 19 5.70 15.78 49.16
N SER A 20 5.78 17.00 49.69
CA SER A 20 4.87 17.65 50.65
C SER A 20 5.12 17.43 52.15
N LYS A 21 5.61 18.48 52.82
CA LYS A 21 4.86 19.11 53.94
C LYS A 21 5.43 20.46 54.41
N ALA A 22 4.55 21.45 54.29
CA ALA A 22 4.25 22.52 55.24
C ALA A 22 5.32 23.58 55.56
N GLU A 23 5.20 24.71 54.85
CA GLU A 23 5.50 26.06 55.33
C GLU A 23 4.29 26.62 56.10
N GLN A 24 4.50 27.04 57.35
CA GLN A 24 3.69 27.95 58.21
C GLN A 24 4.53 28.08 59.50
N ASP A 25 4.96 29.24 60.02
CA ASP A 25 4.28 30.47 60.46
C ASP A 25 5.40 31.50 60.76
N VAL A 26 5.36 32.74 60.25
CA VAL A 26 4.91 33.97 60.93
C VAL A 26 5.60 34.28 62.29
N SER A 27 6.46 35.31 62.30
CA SER A 27 6.48 36.45 63.26
C SER A 27 7.69 37.35 62.90
N LEU A 28 7.51 38.47 62.21
CA LEU A 28 7.30 39.81 62.78
C LEU A 28 8.25 40.12 63.96
N ASP A 29 9.33 40.87 63.67
CA ASP A 29 9.79 41.94 64.56
C ASP A 29 10.74 42.89 63.78
N SER A 30 10.16 43.96 63.24
CA SER A 30 10.88 45.15 62.76
C SER A 30 9.91 46.30 62.87
N ASP A 31 9.86 46.90 64.06
CA ASP A 31 9.37 48.25 64.30
C ASP A 31 9.76 48.65 65.74
N ARG A 32 10.87 49.37 65.88
CA ARG A 32 11.16 50.19 67.07
C ARG A 32 12.20 51.25 66.78
N ASP A 33 11.82 52.16 65.90
CA ASP A 33 12.31 53.54 65.96
C ASP A 33 11.34 54.38 66.80
N LEU A 34 11.88 55.47 67.34
CA LEU A 34 11.21 56.65 67.92
C LEU A 34 10.85 56.56 69.41
N ASN A 35 11.79 57.00 70.27
CA ASN A 35 11.57 58.09 71.24
C ASN A 35 12.67 58.10 72.30
N LEU A 36 13.67 58.98 72.16
CA LEU A 36 14.44 59.55 73.27
C LEU A 36 15.22 60.76 72.76
N ASP A 37 14.49 61.77 72.27
CA ASP A 37 15.04 63.10 71.97
C ASP A 37 14.23 64.20 72.69
N VAL A 38 13.62 63.86 73.84
CA VAL A 38 12.75 64.76 74.64
C VAL A 38 13.47 65.34 75.87
N ASP A 39 14.77 65.05 76.06
CA ASP A 39 15.49 65.44 77.28
C ASP A 39 16.51 66.59 77.13
N LEU A 40 16.73 67.14 75.93
CA LEU A 40 17.68 68.25 75.76
C LEU A 40 17.03 69.66 75.82
N ASP A 41 15.74 69.78 75.49
CA ASP A 41 15.05 71.08 75.43
C ASP A 41 14.52 71.57 76.80
N ARG A 42 14.37 70.63 77.75
CA ARG A 42 13.92 70.91 79.12
C ARG A 42 15.06 71.35 80.06
N GLU A 43 16.31 70.99 79.74
CA GLU A 43 17.48 71.40 80.53
C GLU A 43 18.04 72.78 80.14
N LEU A 44 17.89 73.22 78.89
CA LEU A 44 18.28 74.57 78.44
C LEU A 44 17.37 75.68 78.99
N SER A 45 16.07 75.40 79.20
CA SER A 45 15.12 76.38 79.77
C SER A 45 15.26 76.58 81.29
N ARG A 46 16.07 75.77 81.99
CA ARG A 46 16.32 75.89 83.43
C ARG A 46 17.62 76.63 83.78
N LEU A 47 18.45 76.96 82.78
CA LEU A 47 19.77 77.57 82.97
C LEU A 47 19.84 79.06 82.58
N THR A 48 18.76 79.66 82.04
CA THR A 48 18.79 81.01 81.45
C THR A 48 17.74 81.97 82.03
N ILE A 49 17.48 81.91 83.34
CA ILE A 49 16.75 82.97 84.05
C ILE A 49 17.46 83.29 85.38
N GLY A 50 18.33 84.30 85.33
CA GLY A 50 18.35 85.33 86.37
C GLY A 50 19.45 85.29 87.43
N GLU A 51 20.71 85.16 87.04
CA GLU A 51 21.82 85.67 87.85
C GLU A 51 22.06 87.16 87.51
N LEU A 52 22.37 87.96 88.53
CA LEU A 52 23.02 89.28 88.50
C LEU A 52 22.16 90.51 88.17
N LYS A 53 21.70 91.21 89.21
CA LYS A 53 21.85 92.68 89.27
C LYS A 53 22.44 93.14 90.60
N GLN A 54 23.70 93.56 90.49
CA GLN A 54 24.50 94.27 91.47
C GLN A 54 23.95 95.69 91.71
N LYS A 55 23.86 96.06 92.99
CA LYS A 55 24.59 97.19 93.60
C LYS A 55 24.87 98.42 92.72
N ALA A 56 24.11 99.50 92.95
CA ALA A 56 24.52 100.89 92.74
C ALA A 56 23.70 101.75 93.72
N VAL A 57 24.24 102.07 94.90
CA VAL A 57 24.91 103.36 95.19
C VAL A 57 24.10 104.54 94.64
N GLN A 58 23.13 104.98 95.44
CA GLN A 58 22.59 106.34 95.34
C GLN A 58 23.40 107.21 96.31
N THR A 59 24.28 108.04 95.76
CA THR A 59 24.85 109.20 96.46
C THR A 59 24.13 110.43 95.94
N GLU A 60 23.61 111.18 96.90
CA GLU A 60 22.96 112.50 96.83
C GLU A 60 23.54 113.45 95.78
N ARG A 61 22.66 114.22 95.13
CA ARG A 61 22.74 115.69 95.17
C ARG A 61 21.50 116.37 94.57
N LEU A 62 21.17 117.50 95.20
CA LEU A 62 20.34 118.61 94.73
C LEU A 62 18.87 118.47 95.14
N VAL A 63 18.20 119.51 95.65
CA VAL A 63 18.29 120.92 95.24
C VAL A 63 18.01 121.80 96.46
N SER A 64 18.91 122.76 96.69
CA SER A 64 18.71 123.92 97.54
C SER A 64 17.45 124.68 97.09
N GLU A 65 16.51 124.91 98.00
CA GLU A 65 15.38 125.82 97.81
C GLU A 65 15.93 127.21 97.42
N PHE A 66 15.64 127.66 96.20
CA PHE A 66 15.84 129.05 95.80
C PHE A 66 14.47 129.73 95.78
N GLY A 67 14.38 130.78 96.59
CA GLY A 67 13.22 131.65 96.67
C GLY A 67 12.92 132.34 95.35
N VAL A 68 11.62 132.60 95.20
CA VAL A 68 10.95 133.43 94.20
C VAL A 68 11.74 134.71 93.88
N GLY A 69 11.97 134.97 92.59
CA GLY A 69 12.51 136.25 92.14
C GLY A 69 13.09 136.23 90.73
N THR A 70 12.22 136.08 89.73
CA THR A 70 12.35 136.62 88.36
C THR A 70 13.79 136.75 87.82
N ASP A 71 14.38 135.64 87.39
CA ASP A 71 15.65 135.63 86.64
C ASP A 71 15.36 135.59 85.12
N PRO A 72 16.00 136.42 84.26
CA PRO A 72 15.63 136.59 82.85
C PRO A 72 15.97 135.42 81.91
N ASP A 73 16.59 134.34 82.42
CA ASP A 73 17.25 133.29 81.60
C ASP A 73 16.51 131.93 81.52
N TRP A 74 15.19 131.89 81.83
CA TRP A 74 14.41 130.65 81.75
C TRP A 74 14.40 130.02 80.35
N GLU A 75 14.52 130.82 79.28
CA GLU A 75 14.65 130.35 77.90
C GLU A 75 15.93 129.52 77.68
N SER A 76 17.04 129.92 78.33
CA SER A 76 18.32 129.19 78.27
C SER A 76 18.22 127.84 78.99
N GLN A 77 17.51 127.79 80.12
CA GLN A 77 17.35 126.56 80.89
C GLN A 77 16.39 125.57 80.21
N VAL A 78 15.31 126.05 79.59
CA VAL A 78 14.42 125.25 78.73
C VAL A 78 15.15 124.79 77.48
N GLY A 79 15.96 125.65 76.85
CA GLY A 79 16.86 125.29 75.75
C GLY A 79 17.83 124.17 76.11
N ALA A 80 18.47 124.25 77.28
CA ALA A 80 19.36 123.20 77.77
C ALA A 80 18.63 121.87 78.06
N VAL A 81 17.36 121.92 78.49
CA VAL A 81 16.51 120.72 78.63
C VAL A 81 16.16 120.14 77.27
N PHE A 82 15.83 120.97 76.28
CA PHE A 82 15.57 120.50 74.91
C PHE A 82 16.84 119.90 74.28
N GLU A 83 18.00 120.51 74.44
CA GLU A 83 19.28 119.94 74.00
C GLU A 83 19.60 118.63 74.71
N ARG A 84 19.38 118.53 76.03
CA ARG A 84 19.53 117.26 76.75
C ARG A 84 18.53 116.20 76.30
N SER A 85 17.29 116.60 75.99
CA SER A 85 16.26 115.70 75.49
C SER A 85 16.57 115.22 74.08
N ALA A 86 17.13 116.07 73.23
CA ALA A 86 17.62 115.73 71.90
C ALA A 86 18.82 114.78 72.01
N GLN A 87 19.78 115.05 72.89
CA GLN A 87 20.91 114.15 73.15
C GLN A 87 20.46 112.79 73.71
N LEU A 88 19.46 112.77 74.60
CA LEU A 88 18.93 111.52 75.15
C LEU A 88 18.15 110.73 74.08
N ALA A 89 17.38 111.41 73.23
CA ALA A 89 16.72 110.79 72.08
C ALA A 89 17.75 110.21 71.10
N ASP A 90 18.80 110.96 70.75
CA ASP A 90 19.90 110.48 69.90
C ASP A 90 20.63 109.29 70.52
N GLN A 91 20.85 109.28 71.83
CA GLN A 91 21.45 108.14 72.54
C GLN A 91 20.55 106.90 72.53
N TYR A 92 19.25 107.09 72.70
CA TYR A 92 18.27 106.00 72.61
C TYR A 92 18.22 105.43 71.18
N ASP A 93 18.17 106.29 70.16
CA ASP A 93 18.18 105.87 68.76
C ASP A 93 19.47 105.14 68.38
N GLN A 94 20.62 105.61 68.87
CA GLN A 94 21.91 104.91 68.70
C GLN A 94 21.94 103.55 69.40
N LEU A 95 21.36 103.44 70.60
CA LEU A 95 21.28 102.18 71.33
C LEU A 95 20.35 101.20 70.63
N MET A 96 19.19 101.66 70.17
CA MET A 96 18.25 100.85 69.38
C MET A 96 18.87 100.38 68.06
N LYS A 97 19.63 101.25 67.38
CA LYS A 97 20.35 100.88 66.16
C LYS A 97 21.42 99.84 66.45
N LYS A 98 22.21 99.99 67.52
CA LYS A 98 23.21 98.99 67.94
C LYS A 98 22.56 97.66 68.31
N GLN A 99 21.42 97.70 68.99
CA GLN A 99 20.65 96.50 69.33
C GLN A 99 20.16 95.80 68.05
N ALA A 100 19.57 96.54 67.11
CA ALA A 100 19.12 95.99 65.83
C ALA A 100 20.28 95.41 64.99
N GLU A 101 21.44 96.09 64.95
CA GLU A 101 22.65 95.59 64.28
C GLU A 101 23.20 94.33 64.95
N GLN A 102 23.17 94.25 66.29
CA GLN A 102 23.58 93.07 67.03
C GLN A 102 22.63 91.90 66.80
N GLU A 103 21.31 92.11 66.86
CA GLU A 103 20.30 91.10 66.55
C GLU A 103 20.45 90.58 65.12
N GLU A 104 20.70 91.46 64.15
CA GLU A 104 20.96 91.07 62.76
C GLU A 104 22.26 90.26 62.62
N ALA A 105 23.33 90.63 63.34
CA ALA A 105 24.59 89.90 63.33
C ALA A 105 24.45 88.51 63.96
N GLU A 106 23.73 88.39 65.08
CA GLU A 106 23.42 87.12 65.73
C GLU A 106 22.53 86.23 64.86
N GLU A 107 21.53 86.81 64.19
CA GLU A 107 20.66 86.11 63.23
C GLU A 107 21.46 85.58 62.03
N ARG A 108 22.33 86.41 61.44
CA ARG A 108 23.25 85.98 60.37
C ARG A 108 24.18 84.86 60.85
N HIS A 109 24.69 84.93 62.08
CA HIS A 109 25.55 83.89 62.65
C HIS A 109 24.78 82.57 62.83
N ARG A 110 23.55 82.63 63.36
CA ARG A 110 22.66 81.47 63.53
C ARG A 110 22.35 80.81 62.19
N GLN A 111 21.99 81.60 61.18
CA GLN A 111 21.75 81.11 59.82
C GLN A 111 23.01 80.50 59.18
N HIS A 112 24.20 81.03 59.49
CA HIS A 112 25.46 80.46 59.00
C HIS A 112 25.75 79.10 59.65
N LEU A 113 25.55 78.98 60.97
CA LEU A 113 25.69 77.72 61.68
C LEU A 113 24.67 76.68 61.19
N GLN A 114 23.41 77.07 61.01
CA GLN A 114 22.37 76.21 60.48
C GLN A 114 22.72 75.70 59.08
N ARG A 115 23.13 76.59 58.17
CA ARG A 115 23.59 76.20 56.82
C ARG A 115 24.74 75.21 56.87
N LYS A 116 25.73 75.42 57.75
CA LYS A 116 26.83 74.46 57.93
C LYS A 116 26.35 73.09 58.41
N MET A 117 25.42 73.05 59.37
CA MET A 117 24.82 71.79 59.83
C MET A 117 24.07 71.08 58.70
N GLU A 118 23.23 71.78 57.96
CA GLU A 118 22.49 71.24 56.81
C GLU A 118 23.44 70.69 55.72
N GLU A 119 24.49 71.42 55.38
CA GLU A 119 25.51 70.97 54.42
C GLU A 119 26.22 69.69 54.90
N THR A 120 26.58 69.59 56.19
CA THR A 120 27.21 68.37 56.72
C THR A 120 26.28 67.17 56.70
N THR A 121 25.00 67.35 57.02
CA THR A 121 23.98 66.28 56.96
C THR A 121 23.75 65.83 55.52
N GLN A 122 23.67 66.77 54.57
CA GLN A 122 23.55 66.43 53.14
C GLN A 122 24.77 65.66 52.63
N GLN A 123 25.98 66.05 53.04
CA GLN A 123 27.20 65.31 52.69
C GLN A 123 27.19 63.90 53.28
N HIS A 124 26.80 63.74 54.54
CA HIS A 124 26.71 62.44 55.19
C HIS A 124 25.67 61.54 54.48
N GLN A 125 24.49 62.09 54.18
CA GLN A 125 23.43 61.39 53.45
C GLN A 125 23.92 60.92 52.06
N ALA A 126 24.59 61.80 51.31
CA ALA A 126 25.15 61.45 50.00
C ALA A 126 26.24 60.36 50.08
N LEU A 127 27.00 60.29 51.19
CA LEU A 127 27.96 59.21 51.42
C LEU A 127 27.28 57.88 51.72
N LEU A 128 26.21 57.89 52.51
CA LEU A 128 25.41 56.68 52.80
C LEU A 128 24.79 56.12 51.52
N GLU A 129 24.17 56.97 50.69
CA GLU A 129 23.59 56.56 49.41
C GLU A 129 24.63 55.94 48.46
N LYS A 130 25.85 56.49 48.44
CA LYS A 130 26.97 55.90 47.67
C LYS A 130 27.39 54.54 48.21
N LEU A 131 27.45 54.39 49.54
CA LEU A 131 27.81 53.12 50.18
C LEU A 131 26.76 52.04 49.86
N ASP A 132 25.48 52.37 49.94
CA ASP A 132 24.41 51.45 49.57
C ASP A 132 24.44 51.09 48.07
N SER A 133 24.70 52.06 47.19
CA SER A 133 24.91 51.79 45.75
C SER A 133 26.07 50.81 45.51
N LEU A 134 27.19 50.98 46.22
CA LEU A 134 28.33 50.07 46.12
C LEU A 134 28.01 48.68 46.69
N ARG A 135 27.28 48.59 47.80
CA ARG A 135 26.82 47.33 48.38
C ARG A 135 25.95 46.55 47.40
N VAL A 136 24.96 47.21 46.78
CA VAL A 136 24.08 46.58 45.77
C VAL A 136 24.89 46.13 44.56
N LYS A 137 25.81 46.97 44.04
CA LYS A 137 26.69 46.60 42.91
C LYS A 137 27.57 45.39 43.22
N LEU A 138 28.12 45.30 44.43
CA LEU A 138 28.96 44.17 44.84
C LEU A 138 28.14 42.88 45.00
N GLN A 139 26.93 42.96 45.56
CA GLN A 139 26.03 41.81 45.68
C GLN A 139 25.63 41.26 44.31
N LEU A 140 25.33 42.14 43.35
CA LEU A 140 25.01 41.76 41.98
C LEU A 140 26.25 41.25 41.23
N ASN A 141 27.43 41.80 41.50
CA ASN A 141 28.72 41.35 40.98
C ASN A 141 29.34 40.24 41.85
N ASN A 142 28.57 39.22 42.23
CA ASN A 142 29.12 38.08 42.95
C ASN A 142 29.78 37.10 41.94
N PRO A 143 31.12 37.01 41.88
CA PRO A 143 31.80 36.18 40.89
C PRO A 143 31.53 34.68 41.10
N LYS A 144 31.20 34.26 42.32
CA LYS A 144 30.86 32.86 42.64
C LYS A 144 29.51 32.49 42.04
N ALA A 145 28.51 33.36 42.14
CA ALA A 145 27.19 33.15 41.54
C ALA A 145 27.29 33.13 40.00
N THR A 146 28.04 34.06 39.42
CA THR A 146 28.27 34.13 37.96
C THR A 146 29.00 32.89 37.43
N ARG A 147 30.06 32.41 38.13
CA ARG A 147 30.79 31.19 37.75
C ARG A 147 29.91 29.94 37.85
N LYS A 148 29.07 29.82 38.88
CA LYS A 148 28.11 28.71 39.02
C LYS A 148 27.10 28.71 37.88
N SER A 149 26.54 29.88 37.52
CA SER A 149 25.62 30.03 36.38
C SER A 149 26.30 29.62 35.06
N PHE A 150 27.54 30.07 34.82
CA PHE A 150 28.28 29.71 33.62
C PHE A 150 28.55 28.20 33.52
N LEU A 151 28.98 27.56 34.61
CA LEU A 151 29.22 26.11 34.62
C LEU A 151 27.92 25.33 34.43
N SER A 152 26.83 25.75 35.08
CA SER A 152 25.49 25.18 34.90
C SER A 152 25.05 25.27 33.43
N LYS A 153 25.19 26.45 32.82
CA LYS A 153 24.83 26.68 31.41
C LYS A 153 25.71 25.87 30.46
N LYS A 154 27.00 25.73 30.75
CA LYS A 154 27.90 24.86 29.97
C LYS A 154 27.46 23.40 30.05
N GLN A 155 27.11 22.92 31.25
CA GLN A 155 26.62 21.56 31.45
C GLN A 155 25.28 21.33 30.74
N GLU A 156 24.36 22.28 30.84
CA GLU A 156 23.08 22.26 30.13
C GLU A 156 23.29 22.18 28.61
N MET A 157 24.12 23.07 28.04
CA MET A 157 24.47 23.05 26.62
C MET A 157 25.09 21.72 26.16
N MET A 158 25.95 21.11 26.98
CA MET A 158 26.52 19.80 26.66
C MET A 158 25.46 18.70 26.70
N SER A 159 24.56 18.69 27.70
CA SER A 159 23.46 17.73 27.76
C SER A 159 22.48 17.91 26.60
N GLU A 160 22.21 19.15 26.20
CA GLU A 160 21.33 19.45 25.08
C GLU A 160 21.95 19.05 23.75
N LYS A 161 23.25 19.30 23.56
CA LYS A 161 23.99 18.80 22.40
C LYS A 161 23.94 17.27 22.30
N ALA A 162 24.10 16.58 23.42
CA ALA A 162 24.03 15.11 23.46
C ALA A 162 22.63 14.60 23.09
N ARG A 163 21.55 15.19 23.65
CA ARG A 163 20.17 14.84 23.26
C ARG A 163 19.91 15.09 21.77
N ALA A 164 20.31 16.24 21.25
CA ALA A 164 20.13 16.56 19.83
C ALA A 164 20.89 15.57 18.91
N GLU A 165 22.07 15.11 19.33
CA GLU A 165 22.84 14.09 18.61
C GLU A 165 22.17 12.71 18.67
N GLU A 166 21.62 12.32 19.82
CA GLU A 166 20.82 11.09 19.98
C GLU A 166 19.55 11.12 19.11
N GLU A 167 18.82 12.24 19.11
CA GLU A 167 17.63 12.44 18.27
C GLU A 167 17.97 12.38 16.79
N ARG A 168 19.06 13.05 16.35
CA ARG A 168 19.56 12.95 14.98
C ARG A 168 19.87 11.50 14.60
N ASN A 169 20.56 10.77 15.47
CA ASN A 169 20.93 9.38 15.22
C ASN A 169 19.69 8.48 15.16
N LYS A 170 18.69 8.74 15.99
CA LYS A 170 17.40 8.04 15.96
C LYS A 170 16.67 8.28 14.63
N SER A 171 16.50 9.54 14.23
CA SER A 171 15.84 9.87 12.95
C SER A 171 16.58 9.30 11.74
N ALA A 172 17.92 9.27 11.77
CA ALA A 172 18.71 8.65 10.70
C ALA A 172 18.46 7.14 10.58
N LYS A 173 18.33 6.43 11.71
CA LYS A 173 17.98 4.99 11.72
C LYS A 173 16.57 4.76 11.21
N GLU A 174 15.60 5.56 11.66
CA GLU A 174 14.21 5.48 11.21
C GLU A 174 14.09 5.70 9.70
N LEU A 175 14.80 6.71 9.16
CA LEU A 175 14.85 6.95 7.72
C LEU A 175 15.46 5.75 6.97
N GLN A 176 16.59 5.22 7.46
CA GLN A 176 17.23 4.06 6.85
C GLN A 176 16.32 2.81 6.88
N GLU A 177 15.59 2.58 7.97
CA GLU A 177 14.61 1.50 8.06
C GLU A 177 13.43 1.71 7.11
N SER A 178 12.97 2.94 6.94
CA SER A 178 11.94 3.27 5.95
C SER A 178 12.41 3.02 4.52
N ASP A 179 13.65 3.41 4.19
CA ASP A 179 14.25 3.17 2.87
C ASP A 179 14.40 1.67 2.59
N ARG A 180 14.83 0.89 3.59
CA ARG A 180 14.90 -0.58 3.47
C ARG A 180 13.53 -1.21 3.23
N LYS A 181 12.48 -0.74 3.90
CA LYS A 181 11.11 -1.22 3.70
C LYS A 181 10.60 -0.87 2.30
N LEU A 182 10.88 0.35 1.83
CA LEU A 182 10.52 0.77 0.47
C LEU A 182 11.24 -0.07 -0.58
N ALA A 183 12.53 -0.36 -0.39
CA ALA A 183 13.28 -1.25 -1.29
C ALA A 183 12.71 -2.67 -1.31
N ALA A 184 12.40 -3.25 -0.14
CA ALA A 184 11.80 -4.58 -0.05
C ALA A 184 10.43 -4.65 -0.76
N LEU A 185 9.57 -3.65 -0.57
CA LEU A 185 8.28 -3.57 -1.26
C LEU A 185 8.43 -3.39 -2.78
N ALA A 186 9.42 -2.62 -3.23
CA ALA A 186 9.71 -2.47 -4.65
C ALA A 186 10.18 -3.80 -5.28
N ASP A 187 11.03 -4.55 -4.58
CA ASP A 187 11.47 -5.88 -5.03
C ASP A 187 10.29 -6.87 -5.09
N GLU A 188 9.43 -6.91 -4.06
CA GLU A 188 8.22 -7.74 -4.07
C GLU A 188 7.29 -7.38 -5.23
N GLN A 189 7.06 -6.09 -5.48
CA GLN A 189 6.24 -5.64 -6.61
C GLN A 189 6.83 -6.08 -7.95
N MET A 190 8.15 -5.96 -8.13
CA MET A 190 8.83 -6.41 -9.36
C MET A 190 8.73 -7.93 -9.54
N GLU A 191 8.83 -8.70 -8.45
CA GLU A 191 8.64 -10.15 -8.51
C GLU A 191 7.21 -10.54 -8.89
N GLU A 192 6.20 -9.90 -8.30
CA GLU A 192 4.80 -10.12 -8.65
C GLU A 192 4.54 -9.78 -10.11
N GLN A 193 5.04 -8.63 -10.57
CA GLN A 193 4.92 -8.24 -11.97
C GLN A 193 5.57 -9.26 -12.91
N ARG A 194 6.75 -9.77 -12.54
CA ARG A 194 7.44 -10.83 -13.29
C ARG A 194 6.61 -12.12 -13.32
N ARG A 195 6.08 -12.57 -12.17
CA ARG A 195 5.22 -13.76 -12.08
C ARG A 195 3.98 -13.62 -12.97
N TRP A 196 3.30 -12.47 -12.94
CA TRP A 196 2.14 -12.22 -13.81
C TRP A 196 2.51 -12.22 -15.29
N GLN A 197 3.68 -11.68 -15.66
CA GLN A 197 4.16 -11.75 -17.04
C GLN A 197 4.42 -13.19 -17.48
N GLU A 198 5.09 -13.99 -16.65
CA GLU A 198 5.34 -15.41 -16.89
C GLU A 198 4.03 -16.20 -17.05
N GLU A 199 3.06 -15.98 -16.15
CA GLU A 199 1.73 -16.60 -16.23
C GLU A 199 0.99 -16.20 -17.52
N LEU A 200 1.01 -14.92 -17.90
CA LEU A 200 0.39 -14.47 -19.15
C LEU A 200 1.04 -15.09 -20.39
N GLU A 201 2.36 -15.26 -20.39
CA GLU A 201 3.06 -15.95 -21.47
C GLU A 201 2.69 -17.43 -21.53
N GLU A 202 2.59 -18.10 -20.39
CA GLU A 202 2.18 -19.50 -20.32
C GLU A 202 0.73 -19.68 -20.79
N LEU A 203 -0.19 -18.82 -20.36
CA LEU A 203 -1.58 -18.83 -20.85
C LEU A 203 -1.67 -18.61 -22.37
N ARG A 204 -0.83 -17.73 -22.94
CA ARG A 204 -0.80 -17.51 -24.39
C ARG A 204 -0.30 -18.74 -25.14
N LYS A 205 0.76 -19.38 -24.66
CA LYS A 205 1.28 -20.63 -25.24
C LYS A 205 0.23 -21.74 -25.17
N GLU A 206 -0.44 -21.86 -24.03
CA GLU A 206 -1.48 -22.85 -23.81
C GLU A 206 -2.68 -22.62 -24.73
N MET A 207 -3.12 -21.37 -24.89
CA MET A 207 -4.18 -21.02 -25.84
C MET A 207 -3.79 -21.37 -27.29
N GLU A 208 -2.54 -21.13 -27.68
CA GLU A 208 -2.03 -21.50 -29.00
C GLU A 208 -1.98 -23.02 -29.18
N ARG A 209 -1.53 -23.76 -28.15
CA ARG A 209 -1.50 -25.23 -28.14
C ARG A 209 -2.89 -25.81 -28.32
N VAL A 210 -3.84 -25.38 -27.48
CA VAL A 210 -5.25 -25.83 -27.55
C VAL A 210 -5.88 -25.49 -28.90
N ARG A 211 -5.59 -24.30 -29.45
CA ARG A 211 -6.06 -23.93 -30.79
C ARG A 211 -5.53 -24.88 -31.85
N LYS A 212 -4.23 -25.18 -31.85
CA LYS A 212 -3.61 -26.13 -32.80
C LYS A 212 -4.22 -27.52 -32.66
N GLU A 213 -4.36 -28.01 -31.44
CA GLU A 213 -4.98 -29.31 -31.18
C GLU A 213 -6.44 -29.37 -31.64
N ALA A 214 -7.21 -28.29 -31.45
CA ALA A 214 -8.58 -28.21 -31.94
C ALA A 214 -8.64 -28.23 -33.48
N GLU A 215 -7.75 -27.49 -34.16
CA GLU A 215 -7.63 -27.50 -35.62
C GLU A 215 -7.23 -28.89 -36.14
N GLU A 216 -6.25 -29.54 -35.49
CA GLU A 216 -5.81 -30.90 -35.83
C GLU A 216 -6.93 -31.93 -35.63
N ALA A 217 -7.66 -31.85 -34.51
CA ALA A 217 -8.80 -32.72 -34.22
C ALA A 217 -9.94 -32.52 -35.22
N GLN A 218 -10.22 -31.27 -35.65
CA GLN A 218 -11.21 -30.99 -36.68
C GLN A 218 -10.80 -31.57 -38.04
N LEU A 219 -9.53 -31.44 -38.42
CA LEU A 219 -9.02 -32.03 -39.66
C LEU A 219 -9.08 -33.56 -39.62
N GLU A 220 -8.75 -34.18 -38.49
CA GLU A 220 -8.80 -35.64 -38.35
C GLU A 220 -10.24 -36.16 -38.35
N ALA A 221 -11.15 -35.51 -37.63
CA ALA A 221 -12.58 -35.82 -37.67
C ALA A 221 -13.13 -35.73 -39.10
N LEU A 222 -12.75 -34.70 -39.86
CA LEU A 222 -13.18 -34.57 -41.26
C LEU A 222 -12.66 -35.73 -42.14
N LYS A 223 -11.41 -36.16 -41.95
CA LYS A 223 -10.87 -37.32 -42.68
C LYS A 223 -11.62 -38.60 -42.31
N GLU A 224 -11.93 -38.79 -41.04
CA GLU A 224 -12.69 -39.95 -40.56
C GLU A 224 -14.10 -39.97 -41.14
N GLU A 225 -14.79 -38.81 -41.17
CA GLU A 225 -16.11 -38.66 -41.79
C GLU A 225 -16.07 -39.00 -43.28
N ILE A 226 -15.10 -38.46 -44.03
CA ILE A 226 -14.89 -38.79 -45.45
C ILE A 226 -14.66 -40.30 -45.61
N SER A 227 -13.76 -40.90 -44.82
CA SER A 227 -13.48 -42.33 -44.89
C SER A 227 -14.71 -43.19 -44.56
N ALA A 228 -15.52 -42.78 -43.58
CA ALA A 228 -16.75 -43.48 -43.22
C ALA A 228 -17.77 -43.46 -44.37
N VAL A 229 -17.93 -42.31 -45.04
CA VAL A 229 -18.79 -42.17 -46.22
C VAL A 229 -18.27 -43.00 -47.39
N GLU A 230 -16.96 -43.02 -47.64
CA GLU A 230 -16.35 -43.85 -48.68
C GLU A 230 -16.60 -45.34 -48.41
N LYS A 231 -16.44 -45.79 -47.17
CA LYS A 231 -16.77 -47.17 -46.77
C LYS A 231 -18.25 -47.47 -46.98
N GLN A 232 -19.15 -46.54 -46.65
CA GLN A 232 -20.59 -46.71 -46.88
C GLN A 232 -20.91 -46.85 -48.38
N ARG A 233 -20.29 -46.01 -49.22
CA ARG A 233 -20.38 -46.10 -50.68
C ARG A 233 -19.93 -47.48 -51.15
N ASP A 234 -18.76 -47.93 -50.72
CA ASP A 234 -18.16 -49.19 -51.19
C ASP A 234 -19.02 -50.39 -50.80
N VAL A 235 -19.55 -50.43 -49.58
CA VAL A 235 -20.49 -51.47 -49.13
C VAL A 235 -21.79 -51.45 -49.97
N ALA A 236 -22.36 -50.28 -50.21
CA ALA A 236 -23.58 -50.14 -51.00
C ALA A 236 -23.40 -50.62 -52.44
N LEU A 237 -22.29 -50.22 -53.09
CA LEU A 237 -21.98 -50.61 -54.47
C LEU A 237 -21.66 -52.10 -54.58
N THR A 238 -20.89 -52.65 -53.63
CA THR A 238 -20.60 -54.09 -53.58
C THR A 238 -21.89 -54.90 -53.48
N ARG A 239 -22.81 -54.50 -52.60
CA ARG A 239 -24.13 -55.16 -52.46
C ARG A 239 -24.95 -55.13 -53.75
N ILE A 240 -24.96 -53.99 -54.45
CA ILE A 240 -25.64 -53.88 -55.75
C ILE A 240 -24.97 -54.77 -56.79
N GLU A 241 -23.64 -54.83 -56.81
CA GLU A 241 -22.87 -55.64 -57.75
C GLU A 241 -23.09 -57.14 -57.53
N GLU A 242 -23.06 -57.61 -56.28
CA GLU A 242 -23.42 -58.98 -55.91
C GLU A 242 -24.82 -59.33 -56.39
N TRP A 243 -25.80 -58.45 -56.13
CA TRP A 243 -27.17 -58.63 -56.60
C TRP A 243 -27.28 -58.69 -58.12
N LEU A 244 -26.57 -57.81 -58.84
CA LEU A 244 -26.54 -57.81 -60.31
C LEU A 244 -25.93 -59.10 -60.85
N GLN A 245 -24.90 -59.66 -60.20
CA GLN A 245 -24.33 -60.96 -60.57
C GLN A 245 -25.34 -62.09 -60.34
N GLU A 246 -26.04 -62.08 -59.21
CA GLU A 246 -27.07 -63.08 -58.91
C GLU A 246 -28.24 -63.03 -59.92
N VAL A 247 -28.71 -61.82 -60.28
CA VAL A 247 -29.75 -61.64 -61.32
C VAL A 247 -29.26 -62.10 -62.69
N LYS A 248 -28.01 -61.78 -63.07
CA LYS A 248 -27.43 -62.26 -64.32
C LYS A 248 -27.38 -63.79 -64.37
N GLN A 249 -26.98 -64.42 -63.27
CA GLN A 249 -26.97 -65.88 -63.15
C GLN A 249 -28.39 -66.45 -63.25
N TYR A 250 -29.36 -65.86 -62.53
CA TYR A 250 -30.77 -66.25 -62.58
C TYR A 250 -31.35 -66.19 -64.00
N LEU A 251 -31.17 -65.05 -64.69
CA LEU A 251 -31.61 -64.86 -66.07
C LEU A 251 -30.93 -65.84 -67.03
N SER A 252 -29.63 -66.07 -66.86
CA SER A 252 -28.88 -67.05 -67.67
C SER A 252 -29.45 -68.46 -67.54
N ILE A 253 -29.77 -68.89 -66.32
CA ILE A 253 -30.32 -70.23 -66.07
C ILE A 253 -31.75 -70.34 -66.62
N LEU A 254 -32.59 -69.33 -66.40
CA LEU A 254 -33.95 -69.31 -66.97
C LEU A 254 -33.94 -69.45 -68.50
N ARG A 255 -33.04 -68.71 -69.19
CA ARG A 255 -32.91 -68.80 -70.65
C ARG A 255 -32.38 -70.15 -71.12
N ALA A 256 -31.44 -70.76 -70.38
CA ALA A 256 -30.79 -72.01 -70.79
C ALA A 256 -31.63 -73.26 -70.50
N GLU A 257 -32.29 -73.33 -69.34
CA GLU A 257 -32.95 -74.54 -68.83
C GLU A 257 -34.48 -74.47 -68.91
N PHE A 258 -35.05 -73.26 -69.00
CA PHE A 258 -36.50 -73.03 -68.97
C PHE A 258 -37.01 -72.01 -70.01
N PRO A 259 -36.56 -72.05 -71.29
CA PRO A 259 -36.83 -71.00 -72.28
C PRO A 259 -38.33 -70.75 -72.53
N GLU A 260 -39.16 -71.80 -72.54
CA GLU A 260 -40.60 -71.71 -72.84
C GLU A 260 -41.46 -71.47 -71.58
N LYS A 261 -40.94 -71.73 -70.37
CA LYS A 261 -41.77 -71.83 -69.15
C LYS A 261 -41.99 -70.51 -68.42
N PHE A 262 -41.06 -69.55 -68.53
CA PHE A 262 -41.08 -68.32 -67.73
C PHE A 262 -40.83 -67.02 -68.53
N PRO A 263 -41.52 -66.77 -69.67
CA PRO A 263 -41.26 -65.58 -70.49
C PRO A 263 -41.59 -64.26 -69.78
N GLN A 264 -42.65 -64.23 -68.97
CA GLN A 264 -43.03 -63.02 -68.22
C GLN A 264 -42.04 -62.70 -67.09
N GLU A 265 -41.44 -63.73 -66.49
CA GLU A 265 -40.48 -63.57 -65.40
C GLU A 265 -39.15 -63.04 -65.91
N LEU A 266 -38.68 -63.52 -67.07
CA LEU A 266 -37.50 -62.96 -67.75
C LEU A 266 -37.63 -61.44 -67.96
N VAL A 267 -38.70 -61.00 -68.62
CA VAL A 267 -38.93 -59.57 -68.88
C VAL A 267 -39.06 -58.77 -67.58
N ARG A 268 -39.68 -59.33 -66.55
CA ARG A 268 -39.81 -58.68 -65.23
C ARG A 268 -38.46 -58.46 -64.57
N TRP A 269 -37.59 -59.47 -64.60
CA TRP A 269 -36.26 -59.40 -63.98
C TRP A 269 -35.28 -58.56 -64.78
N GLU A 270 -35.35 -58.57 -66.11
CA GLU A 270 -34.60 -57.65 -66.98
C GLU A 270 -34.97 -56.19 -66.69
N LYS A 271 -36.26 -55.87 -66.51
CA LYS A 271 -36.70 -54.53 -66.10
C LYS A 271 -36.14 -54.13 -64.73
N LYS A 272 -36.10 -55.06 -63.77
CA LYS A 272 -35.51 -54.82 -62.45
C LYS A 272 -34.00 -54.61 -62.52
N GLU A 273 -33.30 -55.39 -63.35
CA GLU A 273 -31.86 -55.23 -63.60
C GLU A 273 -31.55 -53.82 -64.12
N VAL A 274 -32.25 -53.37 -65.17
CA VAL A 274 -32.08 -52.03 -65.75
C VAL A 274 -32.38 -50.93 -64.73
N LEU A 275 -33.43 -51.09 -63.92
CA LEU A 275 -33.78 -50.13 -62.86
C LEU A 275 -32.66 -50.04 -61.80
N VAL A 276 -32.16 -51.18 -61.32
CA VAL A 276 -31.09 -51.20 -60.31
C VAL A 276 -29.78 -50.67 -60.88
N GLN A 277 -29.47 -50.92 -62.16
CA GLN A 277 -28.32 -50.31 -62.85
C GLN A 277 -28.42 -48.78 -62.89
N LYS A 278 -29.60 -48.23 -63.20
CA LYS A 278 -29.84 -46.79 -63.14
C LYS A 278 -29.68 -46.25 -61.72
N ASN A 279 -30.30 -46.92 -60.75
CA ASN A 279 -30.20 -46.54 -59.33
C ASN A 279 -28.74 -46.59 -58.83
N LYS A 280 -27.92 -47.53 -59.32
CA LYS A 280 -26.49 -47.59 -59.03
C LYS A 280 -25.78 -46.32 -59.49
N ALA A 281 -26.00 -45.90 -60.73
CA ALA A 281 -25.40 -44.68 -61.27
C ALA A 281 -25.86 -43.42 -60.50
N ASP A 282 -27.16 -43.32 -60.20
CA ASP A 282 -27.71 -42.22 -59.40
C ASP A 282 -27.11 -42.19 -57.99
N LEU A 283 -26.95 -43.36 -57.35
CA LEU A 283 -26.33 -43.49 -56.03
C LEU A 283 -24.85 -43.09 -56.03
N GLN A 284 -24.10 -43.49 -57.06
CA GLN A 284 -22.71 -43.08 -57.25
C GLN A 284 -22.60 -41.55 -57.34
N SER A 285 -23.46 -40.90 -58.13
CA SER A 285 -23.48 -39.43 -58.24
C SER A 285 -23.73 -38.77 -56.88
N ARG A 286 -24.70 -39.27 -56.10
CA ARG A 286 -25.02 -38.72 -54.77
C ARG A 286 -23.85 -38.84 -53.79
N PHE A 287 -23.18 -39.99 -53.74
CA PHE A 287 -21.99 -40.15 -52.91
C PHE A 287 -20.86 -39.22 -53.35
N GLN A 288 -20.66 -39.05 -54.66
CA GLN A 288 -19.65 -38.15 -55.21
C GLN A 288 -19.91 -36.70 -54.79
N GLU A 289 -21.16 -36.24 -54.87
CA GLU A 289 -21.57 -34.90 -54.44
C GLU A 289 -21.41 -34.70 -52.93
N LEU A 290 -21.76 -35.71 -52.13
CA LEU A 290 -21.64 -35.65 -50.67
C LEU A 290 -20.18 -35.59 -50.23
N LEU A 291 -19.31 -36.43 -50.82
CA LEU A 291 -17.86 -36.39 -50.58
C LEU A 291 -17.25 -35.05 -50.98
N LEU A 292 -17.67 -34.48 -52.11
CA LEU A 292 -17.21 -33.16 -52.55
C LEU A 292 -17.59 -32.07 -51.55
N LYS A 293 -18.81 -32.10 -51.00
CA LYS A 293 -19.27 -31.13 -49.99
C LYS A 293 -18.54 -31.28 -48.66
N LEU A 294 -18.23 -32.51 -48.23
CA LEU A 294 -17.40 -32.75 -47.04
C LEU A 294 -15.99 -32.21 -47.25
N GLN A 295 -15.37 -32.46 -48.40
CA GLN A 295 -14.04 -31.89 -48.72
C GLN A 295 -14.02 -30.36 -48.73
N GLN A 296 -15.16 -29.71 -48.96
CA GLN A 296 -15.32 -28.25 -48.84
C GLN A 296 -15.52 -27.77 -47.40
N GLY A 297 -15.52 -28.66 -46.42
CA GLY A 297 -15.68 -28.36 -45.00
C GLY A 297 -17.14 -28.23 -44.53
N ARG A 298 -18.12 -28.77 -45.27
CA ARG A 298 -19.49 -28.87 -44.74
C ARG A 298 -19.60 -30.04 -43.78
N GLU A 299 -20.26 -29.82 -42.65
CA GLU A 299 -20.54 -30.85 -41.66
C GLU A 299 -21.48 -31.93 -42.19
N LEU A 300 -21.18 -33.19 -41.90
CA LEU A 300 -21.98 -34.35 -42.35
C LEU A 300 -23.44 -34.28 -41.90
N GLU A 301 -23.70 -33.76 -40.69
CA GLU A 301 -25.06 -33.65 -40.12
C GLU A 301 -25.96 -32.67 -40.90
N SER A 302 -25.35 -31.68 -41.56
CA SER A 302 -26.05 -30.68 -42.37
C SER A 302 -26.43 -31.18 -43.77
N LEU A 303 -25.83 -32.30 -44.20
CA LEU A 303 -25.99 -32.85 -45.55
C LEU A 303 -27.14 -33.87 -45.62
N PRO A 304 -27.81 -33.99 -46.79
CA PRO A 304 -28.86 -34.98 -46.98
C PRO A 304 -28.27 -36.40 -46.86
N ARG A 305 -28.84 -37.20 -45.96
CA ARG A 305 -28.41 -38.59 -45.75
C ARG A 305 -28.71 -39.43 -46.98
N ILE A 306 -27.77 -40.30 -47.32
CA ILE A 306 -27.94 -41.26 -48.42
C ILE A 306 -28.50 -42.55 -47.84
N ASP A 307 -29.74 -42.86 -48.20
CA ASP A 307 -30.39 -44.11 -47.82
C ASP A 307 -29.82 -45.30 -48.60
N MET A 308 -29.70 -46.43 -47.91
CA MET A 308 -29.26 -47.67 -48.53
C MET A 308 -30.35 -48.22 -49.45
N PRO A 309 -30.07 -48.52 -50.74
CA PRO A 309 -31.09 -49.00 -51.65
C PRO A 309 -31.62 -50.37 -51.21
N SER A 310 -32.94 -50.50 -51.18
CA SER A 310 -33.61 -51.79 -50.97
C SER A 310 -33.58 -52.58 -52.28
N LEU A 311 -32.95 -53.75 -52.26
CA LEU A 311 -32.81 -54.62 -53.43
C LEU A 311 -33.86 -55.74 -53.41
N PRO A 312 -34.58 -56.00 -54.53
CA PRO A 312 -35.54 -57.10 -54.61
C PRO A 312 -34.87 -58.46 -54.42
N GLN A 313 -35.42 -59.38 -53.64
CA GLN A 313 -34.82 -60.70 -53.46
C GLN A 313 -34.86 -61.56 -54.74
N VAL A 314 -33.71 -62.08 -55.17
CA VAL A 314 -33.63 -62.96 -56.36
C VAL A 314 -34.15 -64.37 -56.01
N PRO A 315 -35.05 -64.99 -56.80
CA PRO A 315 -35.66 -66.29 -56.48
C PRO A 315 -34.73 -67.49 -56.78
N MET A 316 -33.46 -67.41 -56.37
CA MET A 316 -32.48 -68.47 -56.65
C MET A 316 -32.88 -69.82 -56.03
N ALA A 317 -33.47 -69.81 -54.83
CA ALA A 317 -33.93 -71.04 -54.17
C ALA A 317 -35.04 -71.75 -54.96
N GLU A 318 -36.04 -71.00 -55.42
CA GLU A 318 -37.15 -71.51 -56.24
C GLU A 318 -36.61 -72.10 -57.55
N LEU A 319 -35.64 -71.44 -58.18
CA LEU A 319 -35.03 -71.93 -59.40
C LEU A 319 -34.28 -73.24 -59.16
N ARG A 320 -33.51 -73.35 -58.07
CA ARG A 320 -32.80 -74.58 -57.69
C ARG A 320 -33.78 -75.73 -57.41
N PHE A 321 -34.92 -75.44 -56.79
CA PHE A 321 -35.98 -76.43 -56.59
C PHE A 321 -36.53 -76.95 -57.93
N HIS A 322 -36.84 -76.04 -58.87
CA HIS A 322 -37.29 -76.42 -60.21
C HIS A 322 -36.28 -77.29 -60.97
N GLN A 323 -34.98 -77.02 -60.82
CA GLN A 323 -33.92 -77.85 -61.41
C GLN A 323 -33.91 -79.27 -60.84
N ILE A 324 -34.02 -79.41 -59.51
CA ILE A 324 -34.04 -80.70 -58.83
C ILE A 324 -35.28 -81.49 -59.27
N VAL A 325 -36.45 -80.86 -59.25
CA VAL A 325 -37.72 -81.47 -59.67
C VAL A 325 -37.68 -81.88 -61.14
N GLN A 326 -37.14 -81.05 -62.04
CA GLN A 326 -36.96 -81.46 -63.45
C GLN A 326 -36.05 -82.68 -63.60
N LYS A 327 -34.95 -82.76 -62.83
CA LYS A 327 -34.05 -83.91 -62.85
C LYS A 327 -34.69 -85.18 -62.30
N LEU A 328 -35.60 -85.06 -61.33
CA LEU A 328 -36.38 -86.19 -60.79
C LEU A 328 -37.48 -86.65 -61.76
N LEU A 329 -38.14 -85.71 -62.45
CA LEU A 329 -39.21 -85.98 -63.42
C LEU A 329 -38.71 -86.44 -64.78
N ARG A 330 -37.41 -86.29 -65.07
CA ARG A 330 -36.77 -86.78 -66.30
C ARG A 330 -35.95 -88.03 -65.96
N PRO A 331 -36.47 -89.26 -66.15
CA PRO A 331 -35.64 -90.45 -66.09
C PRO A 331 -34.54 -90.28 -67.14
N GLN A 332 -33.30 -90.63 -66.78
CA GLN A 332 -32.20 -90.75 -67.73
C GLN A 332 -32.61 -91.72 -68.83
N LEU A 333 -33.12 -91.21 -69.95
CA LEU A 333 -33.17 -91.95 -71.21
C LEU A 333 -31.71 -92.10 -71.62
N THR A 334 -31.11 -93.23 -71.23
CA THR A 334 -29.89 -93.73 -71.84
C THR A 334 -30.08 -93.74 -73.36
N PRO A 335 -29.12 -93.22 -74.15
CA PRO A 335 -29.15 -93.47 -75.58
C PRO A 335 -29.05 -94.98 -75.80
N LEU A 336 -29.98 -95.52 -76.59
CA LEU A 336 -30.00 -96.88 -77.10
C LEU A 336 -28.62 -97.22 -77.72
N PRO A 337 -27.98 -98.36 -77.39
CA PRO A 337 -26.74 -98.78 -78.05
C PRO A 337 -27.05 -99.23 -79.48
N ASN A 338 -26.43 -98.58 -80.47
CA ASN A 338 -26.46 -99.04 -81.86
C ASN A 338 -25.73 -100.39 -81.99
N PRO A 339 -26.24 -101.34 -82.81
CA PRO A 339 -25.59 -102.63 -83.04
C PRO A 339 -24.36 -102.54 -83.96
N PRO A 340 -23.48 -103.56 -83.96
CA PRO A 340 -22.12 -103.48 -84.49
C PRO A 340 -22.00 -103.92 -85.96
N VAL A 341 -21.09 -103.31 -86.73
CA VAL A 341 -20.57 -103.86 -87.99
C VAL A 341 -19.03 -103.65 -88.06
N PRO A 342 -18.22 -104.67 -88.46
CA PRO A 342 -16.74 -104.69 -88.40
C PRO A 342 -16.07 -104.47 -89.80
N PRO A 343 -14.75 -104.75 -90.05
CA PRO A 343 -13.59 -103.89 -89.74
C PRO A 343 -12.62 -103.59 -90.94
N SER A 344 -11.71 -102.62 -90.73
CA SER A 344 -10.33 -102.45 -91.29
C SER A 344 -10.14 -101.96 -92.76
N PRO A 345 -8.92 -101.46 -93.18
CA PRO A 345 -7.63 -101.34 -92.47
C PRO A 345 -6.83 -100.00 -92.61
N LEU A 346 -5.90 -99.83 -91.66
CA LEU A 346 -4.49 -99.35 -91.77
C LEU A 346 -4.14 -98.01 -92.48
N ARG A 347 -3.52 -97.09 -91.73
CA ARG A 347 -2.10 -96.68 -91.92
C ARG A 347 -1.59 -95.74 -90.81
N LEU A 348 -0.56 -96.21 -90.11
CA LEU A 348 0.49 -95.47 -89.38
C LEU A 348 1.75 -95.44 -90.30
N PRO A 349 2.90 -94.83 -89.94
CA PRO A 349 3.26 -93.95 -88.81
C PRO A 349 4.10 -92.71 -89.23
N LEU A 350 4.58 -91.91 -88.25
CA LEU A 350 5.97 -91.40 -88.06
C LEU A 350 5.91 -90.20 -87.08
N THR A 351 6.24 -90.38 -85.79
CA THR A 351 7.55 -90.06 -85.15
C THR A 351 7.90 -88.56 -85.19
N THR A 352 8.32 -87.85 -84.15
CA THR A 352 9.03 -88.19 -82.91
C THR A 352 9.13 -86.95 -82.01
N THR A 353 9.45 -87.19 -80.73
CA THR A 353 10.32 -86.37 -79.86
C THR A 353 9.71 -85.15 -79.16
N SER A 354 9.95 -84.89 -77.88
CA SER A 354 10.55 -85.66 -76.78
C SER A 354 10.52 -84.79 -75.52
N ARG A 355 10.41 -85.47 -74.37
CA ARG A 355 10.96 -85.11 -73.05
C ARG A 355 10.24 -84.06 -72.18
N GLY A 356 9.66 -84.55 -71.08
CA GLY A 356 9.34 -83.81 -69.85
C GLY A 356 10.61 -83.53 -69.01
N PRO A 357 10.59 -83.54 -67.65
CA PRO A 357 9.52 -84.00 -66.75
C PRO A 357 9.26 -83.15 -65.46
N ILE A 358 8.07 -83.37 -64.87
CA ILE A 358 7.75 -83.63 -63.45
C ILE A 358 8.41 -82.77 -62.35
N THR A 359 7.59 -82.19 -61.45
CA THR A 359 7.78 -82.31 -59.98
C THR A 359 6.42 -82.21 -59.25
N LEU A 360 6.30 -83.03 -58.21
CA LEU A 360 5.12 -83.40 -57.41
C LEU A 360 4.97 -82.55 -56.12
N HIS A 361 3.71 -82.24 -55.76
CA HIS A 361 3.10 -82.20 -54.40
C HIS A 361 3.64 -81.21 -53.31
N PRO A 362 2.96 -81.00 -52.14
CA PRO A 362 1.67 -80.33 -51.94
C PRO A 362 1.67 -79.45 -50.63
N PRO A 363 0.58 -79.29 -49.83
CA PRO A 363 0.09 -78.00 -49.33
C PRO A 363 0.47 -77.68 -47.86
N SER A 364 0.14 -76.48 -47.36
CA SER A 364 -0.03 -76.31 -45.91
C SER A 364 -0.96 -75.15 -45.54
N SER A 365 -1.98 -75.49 -44.75
CA SER A 365 -2.84 -74.59 -43.97
C SER A 365 -2.07 -73.94 -42.81
N ARG A 366 -2.48 -72.72 -42.41
CA ARG A 366 -2.49 -72.26 -41.00
C ARG A 366 -3.26 -70.93 -40.84
N LEU A 367 -4.21 -70.92 -39.91
CA LEU A 367 -4.78 -69.75 -39.21
C LEU A 367 -3.95 -69.48 -37.91
N PRO A 368 -4.39 -68.58 -37.00
CA PRO A 368 -4.08 -67.14 -36.78
C PRO A 368 -3.10 -66.98 -35.55
N PRO A 369 -2.84 -65.84 -34.83
CA PRO A 369 -3.77 -64.97 -34.04
C PRO A 369 -3.23 -63.49 -33.80
N PRO A 370 -3.32 -62.82 -32.62
CA PRO A 370 -4.41 -61.98 -32.06
C PRO A 370 -3.98 -60.54 -31.61
N LEU A 371 -4.82 -59.86 -30.80
CA LEU A 371 -4.66 -58.59 -30.05
C LEU A 371 -4.93 -57.29 -30.85
N GLY A 372 -5.66 -56.30 -30.35
CA GLY A 372 -6.24 -56.11 -29.02
C GLY A 372 -6.93 -54.75 -28.88
N SER A 373 -7.47 -54.54 -27.68
CA SER A 373 -7.87 -53.28 -27.06
C SER A 373 -9.03 -52.49 -27.67
N SER A 374 -10.21 -52.82 -27.14
CA SER A 374 -11.31 -51.87 -26.93
C SER A 374 -10.85 -50.77 -25.97
N SER A 375 -10.91 -49.51 -26.40
CA SER A 375 -10.90 -48.35 -25.50
C SER A 375 -12.20 -47.58 -25.72
N GLN A 376 -13.06 -47.66 -24.71
CA GLN A 376 -14.25 -46.83 -24.59
C GLN A 376 -13.81 -45.44 -24.11
N SER A 377 -14.06 -44.43 -24.94
CA SER A 377 -13.95 -43.03 -24.52
C SER A 377 -15.29 -42.60 -23.93
N VAL A 378 -15.37 -42.58 -22.61
CA VAL A 378 -16.44 -41.94 -21.84
C VAL A 378 -16.18 -40.44 -21.85
N ILE A 379 -16.96 -39.67 -22.61
CA ILE A 379 -16.96 -38.20 -22.49
C ILE A 379 -17.85 -37.83 -21.30
N LEU A 380 -17.20 -37.48 -20.19
CA LEU A 380 -17.78 -36.76 -19.07
C LEU A 380 -18.07 -35.32 -19.49
N ARG A 381 -19.36 -34.95 -19.50
CA ARG A 381 -19.83 -33.57 -19.61
C ARG A 381 -19.48 -32.83 -18.31
N LEU A 382 -18.57 -31.86 -18.39
CA LEU A 382 -18.39 -30.85 -17.35
C LEU A 382 -19.38 -29.70 -17.59
N ALA A 383 -20.23 -29.49 -16.60
CA ALA A 383 -21.17 -28.37 -16.52
C ALA A 383 -20.40 -27.07 -16.29
N SER A 384 -20.61 -26.08 -17.15
CA SER A 384 -20.21 -24.69 -16.91
C SER A 384 -21.22 -24.02 -15.96
N THR A 385 -20.76 -23.65 -14.78
CA THR A 385 -21.43 -22.68 -13.89
C THR A 385 -20.93 -21.28 -14.21
N PRO A 386 -21.82 -20.29 -14.43
CA PRO A 386 -21.41 -18.89 -14.58
C PRO A 386 -21.22 -18.20 -13.22
N LEU A 387 -20.13 -17.42 -13.11
CA LEU A 387 -19.82 -16.51 -12.00
C LEU A 387 -20.65 -15.22 -12.13
N PRO A 388 -21.13 -14.60 -11.03
CA PRO A 388 -21.95 -13.40 -11.10
C PRO A 388 -21.13 -12.13 -11.33
N SER A 389 -21.68 -11.25 -12.17
CA SER A 389 -21.24 -9.89 -12.43
C SER A 389 -21.38 -9.01 -11.20
N LEU A 390 -20.27 -8.51 -10.68
CA LEU A 390 -20.22 -7.32 -9.82
C LEU A 390 -20.24 -6.08 -10.71
N THR A 391 -21.20 -5.20 -10.45
CA THR A 391 -21.24 -3.82 -10.95
C THR A 391 -21.38 -2.88 -9.74
N PRO A 392 -20.96 -1.62 -9.89
CA PRO A 392 -20.17 -0.87 -8.90
C PRO A 392 -20.93 -0.34 -7.68
#